data_AF-A0A554S1B9-F1
#
_entry.id   AF-A0A554S1B9-F1
#
_cell.length_a   1.000
_cell.length_b   1.000
_cell.length_c   1.000
_cell.angle_alpha   90.00
_cell.angle_beta   90.00
_cell.angle_gamma   90.00
#
_symmetry.space_group_name_H-M   'P 1'
#
loop_
_entity.id
_entity.type
_entity.pdbx_description
1 polymer ?
#
loop_
_entity_poly.entity_id
_entity_poly.type
_entity_poly.pdbx_seq_one_letter_code
_entity_poly.pdbx_strand_id
1 'polypeptide(L)'
;MTTPITSLQKEYIRLLDGSSAAMTIVGAHMASGAFVGVSWKNLTFVGCDFAGDGNIKLASMSGCKFIDCRFLAPHHDFGVMTDVSFTQCSSAGRSIVCGGDGSTGVLFQACSFDGGSSAPAAHEGVGCMGEVTFRNCTGRGEVLVAGTRLTIDDCRFDHMTFAIGRQRRRGTPLAATVLIDNSQGSGVWRMVDCRMKTSHIQNSSFEQIVNDSSECEA
;
A
#
# COMPACT_ATOMS: atom_id res chain seq x y z
N MET A 1 11.21 -16.81 -13.83
CA MET A 1 11.26 -17.63 -12.61
C MET A 1 12.01 -16.82 -11.57
N THR A 2 11.47 -16.73 -10.35
CA THR A 2 12.11 -16.04 -9.22
C THR A 2 12.93 -17.02 -8.38
N THR A 3 13.93 -16.52 -7.66
CA THR A 3 14.86 -17.29 -6.82
C THR A 3 14.56 -17.04 -5.34
N PRO A 4 14.46 -18.06 -4.48
CA PRO A 4 14.23 -17.85 -3.05
C PRO A 4 15.23 -16.87 -2.45
N ILE A 5 14.73 -15.88 -1.69
CA ILE A 5 15.59 -14.83 -1.11
C ILE A 5 16.69 -15.43 -0.22
N THR A 6 16.42 -16.53 0.48
CA THR A 6 17.38 -17.24 1.33
C THR A 6 18.54 -17.88 0.55
N SER A 7 18.40 -18.08 -0.77
CA SER A 7 19.48 -18.55 -1.64
C SER A 7 20.35 -17.42 -2.19
N LEU A 8 19.88 -16.17 -2.08
CA LEU A 8 20.60 -14.95 -2.45
C LEU A 8 21.31 -14.39 -1.21
N GLN A 9 22.40 -15.03 -0.78
CA GLN A 9 23.00 -14.79 0.54
C GLN A 9 23.34 -13.32 0.81
N LYS A 10 23.91 -12.62 -0.17
CA LYS A 10 24.30 -11.21 -0.04
C LYS A 10 23.08 -10.32 0.17
N GLU A 11 22.05 -10.52 -0.64
CA GLU A 11 20.79 -9.80 -0.61
C GLU A 11 20.01 -10.10 0.68
N TYR A 12 19.99 -11.36 1.09
CA TYR A 12 19.34 -11.78 2.33
C TYR A 12 19.98 -11.13 3.56
N ILE A 13 21.31 -11.14 3.64
CA ILE A 13 22.04 -10.46 4.72
C ILE A 13 21.74 -8.96 4.69
N ARG A 14 21.72 -8.34 3.50
CA ARG A 14 21.39 -6.93 3.36
C ARG A 14 19.99 -6.57 3.88
N LEU A 15 19.02 -7.46 3.73
CA LEU A 15 17.65 -7.23 4.22
C LEU A 15 17.53 -7.35 5.75
N LEU A 16 18.54 -7.90 6.43
CA LEU A 16 18.56 -8.11 7.87
C LEU A 16 19.46 -7.12 8.63
N ASP A 17 20.46 -6.55 7.97
CA ASP A 17 21.52 -5.77 8.64
C ASP A 17 21.12 -4.33 9.00
N GLY A 18 20.01 -3.81 8.48
CA GLY A 18 19.54 -2.44 8.73
C GLY A 18 20.42 -1.33 8.12
N SER A 19 21.39 -1.70 7.28
CA SER A 19 22.30 -0.77 6.59
C SER A 19 21.53 0.22 5.70
N SER A 20 22.15 1.35 5.38
CA SER A 20 21.67 2.33 4.38
C SER A 20 22.34 2.18 3.01
N ALA A 21 23.24 1.21 2.85
CA ALA A 21 23.93 0.97 1.58
C ALA A 21 22.92 0.60 0.48
N ALA A 22 22.98 1.29 -0.64
CA ALA A 22 22.08 1.03 -1.75
C ALA A 22 22.31 -0.38 -2.33
N MET A 23 21.22 -1.08 -2.64
CA MET A 23 21.29 -2.40 -3.28
C MET A 23 20.09 -2.61 -4.20
N THR A 24 20.33 -3.26 -5.34
CA THR A 24 19.27 -3.77 -6.21
C THR A 24 19.13 -5.27 -6.02
N ILE A 25 17.91 -5.73 -5.81
CA ILE A 25 17.53 -7.13 -5.62
C ILE A 25 16.61 -7.49 -6.80
N VAL A 26 17.03 -8.45 -7.62
CA VAL A 26 16.34 -8.80 -8.86
C VAL A 26 15.79 -10.21 -8.78
N GLY A 27 14.52 -10.39 -9.14
CA GLY A 27 13.93 -11.72 -9.32
C GLY A 27 13.87 -12.55 -8.04
N ALA A 28 13.80 -11.93 -6.86
CA ALA A 28 13.75 -12.66 -5.60
C ALA A 28 12.33 -13.12 -5.27
N HIS A 29 12.20 -14.31 -4.69
CA HIS A 29 10.97 -14.84 -4.11
C HIS A 29 11.03 -14.75 -2.58
N MET A 30 10.15 -13.95 -1.99
CA MET A 30 10.29 -13.48 -0.61
C MET A 30 9.70 -14.43 0.45
N ALA A 31 8.91 -15.42 0.07
CA ALA A 31 8.15 -16.25 1.03
C ALA A 31 9.00 -17.04 2.03
N SER A 32 10.25 -17.38 1.69
CA SER A 32 11.13 -18.11 2.59
C SER A 32 11.88 -17.23 3.59
N GLY A 33 11.82 -15.90 3.44
CA GLY A 33 12.45 -14.95 4.36
C GLY A 33 11.53 -14.52 5.49
N ALA A 34 12.08 -14.23 6.66
CA ALA A 34 11.37 -13.64 7.79
C ALA A 34 12.05 -12.33 8.20
N PHE A 35 11.35 -11.21 8.03
CA PHE A 35 11.87 -9.87 8.22
C PHE A 35 11.03 -9.14 9.25
N VAL A 36 11.42 -9.26 10.52
CA VAL A 36 10.66 -8.73 11.67
C VAL A 36 11.47 -7.67 12.39
N GLY A 37 10.90 -6.49 12.58
CA GLY A 37 11.53 -5.37 13.29
C GLY A 37 12.73 -4.73 12.57
N VAL A 38 13.09 -5.22 11.38
CA VAL A 38 14.19 -4.66 10.58
C VAL A 38 13.72 -3.43 9.80
N SER A 39 14.67 -2.58 9.41
CA SER A 39 14.39 -1.40 8.59
C SER A 39 15.07 -1.54 7.23
N TRP A 40 14.30 -1.30 6.16
CA TRP A 40 14.83 -1.30 4.80
C TRP A 40 15.10 0.13 4.33
N LYS A 41 16.28 0.35 3.75
CA LYS A 41 16.74 1.68 3.35
C LYS A 41 17.46 1.62 2.01
N ASN A 42 17.08 2.48 1.07
CA ASN A 42 17.75 2.61 -0.24
C ASN A 42 17.80 1.30 -1.04
N LEU A 43 16.76 0.48 -0.96
CA LEU A 43 16.66 -0.79 -1.69
C LEU A 43 15.82 -0.63 -2.95
N THR A 44 16.24 -1.27 -4.04
CA THR A 44 15.43 -1.39 -5.26
C THR A 44 15.14 -2.86 -5.52
N PHE A 45 13.86 -3.22 -5.55
CA PHE A 45 13.39 -4.56 -5.90
C PHE A 45 12.88 -4.53 -7.35
N VAL A 46 13.34 -5.46 -8.19
CA VAL A 46 12.95 -5.54 -9.60
C VAL A 46 12.48 -6.95 -9.94
N GLY A 47 11.25 -7.10 -10.42
CA GLY A 47 10.74 -8.42 -10.82
C GLY A 47 10.62 -9.42 -9.67
N CYS A 48 10.46 -8.93 -8.43
CA CYS A 48 10.41 -9.77 -7.23
C CYS A 48 8.99 -10.21 -6.91
N ASP A 49 8.87 -11.40 -6.32
CA ASP A 49 7.62 -11.97 -5.82
C ASP A 49 7.56 -11.84 -4.30
N PHE A 50 6.71 -10.94 -3.83
CA PHE A 50 6.30 -10.79 -2.44
C PHE A 50 5.12 -11.72 -2.16
N ALA A 51 5.47 -12.99 -1.97
CA ALA A 51 4.58 -14.04 -1.50
C ALA A 51 4.87 -14.38 -0.03
N GLY A 52 3.93 -15.03 0.63
CA GLY A 52 4.02 -15.41 2.03
C GLY A 52 3.14 -14.52 2.93
N ASP A 53 2.71 -15.10 4.05
CA ASP A 53 1.76 -14.47 4.95
C ASP A 53 2.47 -14.10 6.27
N GLY A 54 2.44 -12.81 6.63
CA GLY A 54 3.02 -12.32 7.90
C GLY A 54 4.55 -12.38 8.01
N ASN A 55 5.27 -12.75 6.95
CA ASN A 55 6.72 -12.92 6.97
C ASN A 55 7.49 -11.58 6.85
N ILE A 56 6.82 -10.51 6.42
CA ILE A 56 7.35 -9.15 6.41
C ILE A 56 6.59 -8.32 7.44
N LYS A 57 7.29 -7.91 8.49
CA LYS A 57 6.82 -7.06 9.60
C LYS A 57 7.91 -6.05 9.96
N LEU A 58 8.15 -5.11 9.06
CA LEU A 58 9.25 -4.15 9.17
C LEU A 58 8.98 -3.09 10.23
N ALA A 59 10.04 -2.53 10.78
CA ALA A 59 9.93 -1.33 11.59
C ALA A 59 9.74 -0.08 10.71
N SER A 60 10.44 -0.01 9.57
CA SER A 60 10.33 1.11 8.62
C SER A 60 10.89 0.78 7.23
N MET A 61 10.47 1.57 6.24
CA MET A 61 11.07 1.64 4.91
C MET A 61 11.38 3.08 4.53
N SER A 62 12.58 3.33 3.99
CA SER A 62 12.95 4.66 3.51
C SER A 62 13.69 4.59 2.17
N GLY A 63 13.27 5.42 1.20
CA GLY A 63 13.91 5.50 -0.11
C GLY A 63 13.89 4.18 -0.89
N CYS A 64 12.90 3.31 -0.62
CA CYS A 64 12.79 2.00 -1.24
C CYS A 64 11.92 2.05 -2.49
N LYS A 65 12.27 1.23 -3.49
CA LYS A 65 11.58 1.18 -4.78
C LYS A 65 11.24 -0.26 -5.13
N PHE A 66 10.03 -0.47 -5.62
CA PHE A 66 9.55 -1.75 -6.14
C PHE A 66 9.16 -1.52 -7.60
N ILE A 67 9.75 -2.29 -8.50
CA ILE A 67 9.55 -2.14 -9.95
C ILE A 67 9.17 -3.50 -10.50
N ASP A 68 8.02 -3.57 -11.18
CA ASP A 68 7.53 -4.81 -11.79
C ASP A 68 7.46 -5.99 -10.79
N CYS A 69 7.13 -5.69 -9.53
CA CYS A 69 7.04 -6.69 -8.47
C CYS A 69 5.59 -7.19 -8.33
N ARG A 70 5.44 -8.42 -7.84
CA ARG A 70 4.13 -9.07 -7.62
C ARG A 70 3.90 -9.32 -6.14
N PHE A 71 2.73 -8.95 -5.64
CA PHE A 71 2.29 -9.13 -4.27
C PHE A 71 1.15 -10.15 -4.25
N LEU A 72 1.42 -11.37 -3.81
CA LEU A 72 0.50 -12.51 -3.95
C LEU A 72 -0.17 -12.85 -2.63
N ALA A 73 -1.34 -12.25 -2.39
CA ALA A 73 -2.13 -12.30 -1.16
C ALA A 73 -1.29 -12.13 0.13
N PRO A 74 -0.37 -11.15 0.21
CA PRO A 74 0.47 -11.01 1.38
C PRO A 74 -0.28 -10.36 2.55
N HIS A 75 -0.03 -10.80 3.78
CA HIS A 75 -0.23 -9.98 4.97
C HIS A 75 1.09 -9.32 5.37
N HIS A 76 1.48 -8.24 4.69
CA HIS A 76 2.73 -7.54 4.98
C HIS A 76 2.51 -6.24 5.74
N ASP A 77 3.30 -6.07 6.80
CA ASP A 77 3.44 -4.80 7.49
C ASP A 77 4.80 -4.19 7.13
N PHE A 78 4.78 -3.08 6.41
CA PHE A 78 5.98 -2.39 5.97
C PHE A 78 6.49 -1.33 6.97
N GLY A 79 5.83 -1.19 8.12
CA GLY A 79 6.18 -0.18 9.11
C GLY A 79 6.01 1.24 8.56
N VAL A 80 6.67 2.23 9.15
CA VAL A 80 6.59 3.62 8.67
C VAL A 80 7.33 3.75 7.33
N MET A 81 6.66 4.26 6.31
CA MET A 81 7.22 4.45 4.97
C MET A 81 7.55 5.91 4.69
N THR A 82 8.75 6.19 4.19
CA THR A 82 9.16 7.52 3.74
C THR A 82 9.80 7.43 2.37
N ASP A 83 9.25 8.14 1.38
CA ASP A 83 9.75 8.17 0.00
C ASP A 83 9.86 6.75 -0.60
N VAL A 84 8.75 6.01 -0.55
CA VAL A 84 8.64 4.65 -1.07
C VAL A 84 7.78 4.64 -2.33
N SER A 85 8.25 3.98 -3.39
CA SER A 85 7.48 3.85 -4.62
C SER A 85 7.29 2.41 -5.10
N PHE A 86 6.11 2.15 -5.64
CA PHE A 86 5.74 0.93 -6.34
C PHE A 86 5.37 1.32 -7.76
N THR A 87 6.12 0.81 -8.73
CA THR A 87 5.96 1.16 -10.16
C THR A 87 5.70 -0.11 -10.94
N GLN A 88 4.61 -0.12 -11.71
CA GLN A 88 4.21 -1.29 -12.53
C GLN A 88 4.07 -2.58 -11.71
N CYS A 89 3.77 -2.45 -10.41
CA CYS A 89 3.58 -3.61 -9.56
C CYS A 89 2.16 -4.15 -9.71
N SER A 90 1.98 -5.43 -9.35
CA SER A 90 0.67 -6.06 -9.31
C SER A 90 0.42 -6.69 -7.94
N SER A 91 -0.84 -6.73 -7.53
CA SER A 91 -1.28 -7.55 -6.40
C SER A 91 -2.45 -8.43 -6.79
N ALA A 92 -2.52 -9.62 -6.18
CA ALA A 92 -3.57 -10.59 -6.46
C ALA A 92 -4.03 -11.26 -5.15
N GLY A 93 -5.35 -11.40 -4.99
CA GLY A 93 -5.97 -11.79 -3.73
C GLY A 93 -5.95 -10.65 -2.71
N ARG A 94 -6.56 -10.89 -1.54
CA ARG A 94 -6.66 -9.92 -0.44
C ARG A 94 -5.28 -9.55 0.08
N SER A 95 -4.72 -8.48 -0.47
CA SER A 95 -3.33 -8.09 -0.27
C SER A 95 -3.24 -6.94 0.71
N ILE A 96 -2.50 -7.15 1.80
CA ILE A 96 -2.17 -6.09 2.75
C ILE A 96 -0.75 -5.64 2.43
N VAL A 97 -0.68 -4.45 1.85
CA VAL A 97 0.55 -3.73 1.51
C VAL A 97 0.44 -2.40 2.23
N CYS A 98 0.58 -2.43 3.56
CA CYS A 98 0.19 -1.32 4.42
C CYS A 98 1.38 -0.76 5.21
N GLY A 99 1.57 0.55 5.11
CA GLY A 99 2.50 1.33 5.94
C GLY A 99 1.84 1.89 7.20
N GLY A 100 2.64 2.10 8.23
CA GLY A 100 2.20 2.62 9.53
C GLY A 100 1.94 4.12 9.58
N ASP A 101 1.57 4.59 10.78
CA ASP A 101 1.23 5.99 11.05
C ASP A 101 2.39 6.94 10.73
N GLY A 102 2.07 8.08 10.12
CA GLY A 102 3.07 9.11 9.79
C GLY A 102 3.89 8.83 8.53
N SER A 103 3.49 7.83 7.74
CA SER A 103 4.11 7.56 6.43
C SER A 103 3.94 8.75 5.48
N THR A 104 4.96 9.06 4.67
CA THR A 104 4.95 10.19 3.73
C THR A 104 5.63 9.83 2.41
N GLY A 105 5.23 10.48 1.32
CA GLY A 105 5.85 10.24 0.01
C GLY A 105 5.65 8.82 -0.54
N VAL A 106 4.54 8.15 -0.16
CA VAL A 106 4.22 6.81 -0.69
C VAL A 106 3.52 6.95 -2.04
N LEU A 107 4.06 6.30 -3.06
CA LEU A 107 3.55 6.35 -4.44
C LEU A 107 3.31 4.95 -4.99
N PHE A 108 2.11 4.71 -5.50
CA PHE A 108 1.79 3.62 -6.40
C PHE A 108 1.58 4.21 -7.80
N GLN A 109 2.39 3.79 -8.77
CA GLN A 109 2.36 4.29 -10.13
C GLN A 109 2.20 3.14 -11.12
N ALA A 110 1.24 3.25 -12.04
CA ALA A 110 0.98 2.24 -13.06
C ALA A 110 0.76 0.84 -12.48
N CYS A 111 0.21 0.75 -11.26
CA CYS A 111 0.01 -0.53 -10.56
C CYS A 111 -1.37 -1.14 -10.88
N SER A 112 -1.48 -2.45 -10.70
CA SER A 112 -2.73 -3.20 -10.80
C SER A 112 -3.06 -3.92 -9.50
N PHE A 113 -4.32 -3.83 -9.06
CA PHE A 113 -4.78 -4.47 -7.83
C PHE A 113 -5.96 -5.41 -8.11
N ASP A 114 -5.83 -6.68 -7.78
CA ASP A 114 -6.92 -7.65 -7.92
C ASP A 114 -7.24 -8.31 -6.58
N GLY A 115 -8.12 -7.70 -5.80
CA GLY A 115 -8.56 -8.22 -4.50
C GLY A 115 -9.59 -9.35 -4.58
N GLY A 116 -9.98 -9.74 -5.79
CA GLY A 116 -11.04 -10.73 -6.03
C GLY A 116 -12.45 -10.14 -5.84
N SER A 117 -13.19 -10.63 -4.86
CA SER A 117 -14.51 -10.10 -4.46
C SER A 117 -14.34 -8.86 -3.58
N SER A 118 -15.20 -7.85 -3.71
CA SER A 118 -15.20 -6.63 -2.89
C SER A 118 -14.83 -6.88 -1.43
N ALA A 119 -13.60 -6.50 -1.07
CA ALA A 119 -13.10 -6.64 0.28
C ALA A 119 -13.94 -5.78 1.25
N PRO A 120 -14.24 -6.29 2.45
CA PRO A 120 -14.98 -5.53 3.44
C PRO A 120 -14.13 -4.35 3.93
N ALA A 121 -14.78 -3.29 4.40
CA ALA A 121 -14.10 -2.07 4.88
C ALA A 121 -13.10 -2.31 6.02
N ALA A 122 -13.30 -3.34 6.84
CA ALA A 122 -12.38 -3.71 7.91
C ALA A 122 -11.03 -4.27 7.42
N HIS A 123 -10.93 -4.61 6.13
CA HIS A 123 -9.69 -5.13 5.56
C HIS A 123 -8.59 -4.07 5.53
N GLU A 124 -7.36 -4.44 5.90
CA GLU A 124 -6.28 -3.46 6.05
C GLU A 124 -5.73 -2.89 4.74
N GLY A 125 -5.90 -3.63 3.65
CA GLY A 125 -5.75 -3.14 2.29
C GLY A 125 -4.36 -2.61 1.91
N VAL A 126 -4.35 -1.87 0.80
CA VAL A 126 -3.16 -1.34 0.14
C VAL A 126 -3.04 0.16 0.41
N GLY A 127 -1.87 0.61 0.88
CA GLY A 127 -1.58 2.02 1.11
C GLY A 127 -0.79 2.27 2.38
N CYS A 128 -1.15 3.31 3.14
CA CYS A 128 -0.50 3.61 4.41
C CYS A 128 -1.38 4.48 5.33
N MET A 129 -1.09 4.47 6.63
CA MET A 129 -1.72 5.37 7.62
C MET A 129 -1.09 6.78 7.61
N GLY A 130 -0.85 7.32 6.42
CA GLY A 130 -0.24 8.63 6.21
C GLY A 130 -0.64 9.21 4.86
N GLU A 131 0.35 9.72 4.10
CA GLU A 131 0.15 10.27 2.77
C GLU A 131 0.44 9.24 1.68
N VAL A 132 -0.54 8.98 0.82
CA VAL A 132 -0.39 8.05 -0.30
C VAL A 132 -0.96 8.64 -1.60
N THR A 133 -0.25 8.37 -2.70
CA THR A 133 -0.69 8.70 -4.06
C THR A 133 -0.82 7.42 -4.89
N PHE A 134 -1.95 7.27 -5.56
CA PHE A 134 -2.16 6.31 -6.63
C PHE A 134 -2.24 7.06 -7.96
N ARG A 135 -1.38 6.72 -8.91
CA ARG A 135 -1.31 7.37 -10.23
C ARG A 135 -1.35 6.34 -11.34
N ASN A 136 -2.20 6.57 -12.35
CA ASN A 136 -2.33 5.69 -13.51
C ASN A 136 -2.57 4.22 -13.13
N CYS A 137 -3.30 3.98 -12.03
CA CYS A 137 -3.50 2.65 -11.48
C CYS A 137 -4.83 2.06 -11.94
N THR A 138 -4.88 0.73 -11.98
CA THR A 138 -6.10 -0.03 -12.19
C THR A 138 -6.36 -0.95 -11.00
N GLY A 139 -7.60 -1.30 -10.74
CA GLY A 139 -7.85 -2.34 -9.76
C GLY A 139 -9.31 -2.68 -9.54
N ARG A 140 -9.52 -3.78 -8.82
CA ARG A 140 -10.85 -4.27 -8.47
C ARG A 140 -10.91 -4.94 -7.10
N GLY A 141 -12.04 -4.79 -6.44
CA GLY A 141 -12.44 -5.61 -5.29
C GLY A 141 -11.53 -5.53 -4.05
N GLU A 142 -10.66 -4.53 -3.95
CA GLU A 142 -9.68 -4.37 -2.86
C GLU A 142 -10.00 -3.13 -2.01
N VAL A 143 -9.34 -3.00 -0.84
CA VAL A 143 -9.39 -1.77 -0.03
C VAL A 143 -8.14 -0.93 -0.26
N LEU A 144 -8.31 0.35 -0.62
CA LEU A 144 -7.22 1.34 -0.59
C LEU A 144 -7.30 2.17 0.68
N VAL A 145 -6.15 2.33 1.37
CA VAL A 145 -6.07 2.95 2.69
C VAL A 145 -5.18 4.18 2.69
N ALA A 146 -5.68 5.24 3.32
CA ALA A 146 -4.93 6.47 3.58
C ALA A 146 -5.22 7.02 4.98
N GLY A 147 -4.21 7.61 5.63
CA GLY A 147 -4.35 8.25 6.93
C GLY A 147 -4.66 9.75 6.82
N THR A 148 -3.70 10.53 6.31
CA THR A 148 -3.75 12.00 6.27
C THR A 148 -4.04 12.56 4.89
N ARG A 149 -3.61 11.88 3.82
CA ARG A 149 -3.86 12.32 2.45
C ARG A 149 -3.99 11.14 1.51
N LEU A 150 -5.08 11.14 0.74
CA LEU A 150 -5.26 10.27 -0.41
C LEU A 150 -5.26 11.13 -1.67
N THR A 151 -4.35 10.83 -2.59
CA THR A 151 -4.37 11.35 -3.95
C THR A 151 -4.63 10.21 -4.93
N ILE A 152 -5.62 10.37 -5.79
CA ILE A 152 -5.92 9.43 -6.89
C ILE A 152 -5.94 10.23 -8.19
N ASP A 153 -5.09 9.83 -9.13
CA ASP A 153 -4.81 10.58 -10.35
C ASP A 153 -4.78 9.62 -11.54
N ASP A 154 -5.62 9.85 -12.54
CA ASP A 154 -5.70 9.04 -13.77
C ASP A 154 -5.95 7.54 -13.50
N CYS A 155 -6.79 7.20 -12.51
CA CYS A 155 -7.01 5.80 -12.12
C CYS A 155 -8.36 5.24 -12.60
N ARG A 156 -8.41 3.91 -12.77
CA ARG A 156 -9.65 3.17 -13.09
C ARG A 156 -9.88 2.03 -12.10
N PHE A 157 -10.92 2.17 -11.28
CA PHE A 157 -11.17 1.27 -10.17
C PHE A 157 -12.57 0.65 -10.23
N ASP A 158 -12.68 -0.65 -10.06
CA ASP A 158 -13.95 -1.38 -10.16
C ASP A 158 -14.33 -2.05 -8.83
N HIS A 159 -15.45 -1.66 -8.24
CA HIS A 159 -15.94 -2.19 -6.96
C HIS A 159 -14.91 -2.15 -5.81
N MET A 160 -14.09 -1.10 -5.78
CA MET A 160 -13.10 -0.87 -4.73
C MET A 160 -13.76 -0.26 -3.49
N THR A 161 -13.15 -0.48 -2.33
CA THR A 161 -13.44 0.27 -1.12
C THR A 161 -12.29 1.22 -0.82
N PHE A 162 -12.60 2.45 -0.45
CA PHE A 162 -11.60 3.43 -0.03
C PHE A 162 -11.82 3.73 1.44
N ALA A 163 -10.80 3.57 2.27
CA ALA A 163 -10.85 3.84 3.70
C ALA A 163 -9.85 4.93 4.07
N ILE A 164 -10.38 6.11 4.39
CA ILE A 164 -9.59 7.33 4.55
C ILE A 164 -9.75 7.86 5.98
N GLY A 165 -8.65 8.36 6.56
CA GLY A 165 -8.63 8.85 7.95
C GLY A 165 -8.18 7.78 8.95
N ARG A 166 -7.70 6.63 8.47
CA ARG A 166 -7.35 5.47 9.29
C ARG A 166 -6.02 5.69 10.03
N GLN A 167 -5.94 5.21 11.27
CA GLN A 167 -4.74 5.20 12.10
C GLN A 167 -4.59 3.81 12.73
N ARG A 168 -3.35 3.37 12.94
CA ARG A 168 -3.08 2.14 13.71
C ARG A 168 -3.01 2.41 15.21
N ARG A 169 -2.44 3.53 15.64
CA ARG A 169 -2.36 3.92 17.04
C ARG A 169 -3.43 4.96 17.37
N ARG A 170 -4.14 4.76 18.48
CA ARG A 170 -5.08 5.76 19.04
C ARG A 170 -4.31 7.04 19.35
N GLY A 171 -4.81 8.19 18.88
CA GLY A 171 -4.13 9.47 19.02
C GLY A 171 -4.92 10.62 18.39
N THR A 172 -4.23 11.73 18.13
CA THR A 172 -4.83 12.95 17.59
C THR A 172 -5.61 12.68 16.30
N PRO A 173 -6.85 13.19 16.18
CA PRO A 173 -7.64 13.09 14.95
C PRO A 173 -6.82 13.60 13.76
N LEU A 174 -6.70 12.78 12.72
CA LEU A 174 -6.12 13.24 11.46
C LEU A 174 -7.18 14.01 10.67
N ALA A 175 -6.81 15.19 10.18
CA ALA A 175 -7.59 15.89 9.18
C ALA A 175 -7.19 15.35 7.80
N ALA A 176 -8.00 14.45 7.25
CA ALA A 176 -7.72 13.84 5.97
C ALA A 176 -8.04 14.79 4.81
N THR A 177 -7.16 14.83 3.83
CA THR A 177 -7.37 15.51 2.54
C THR A 177 -7.54 14.47 1.44
N VAL A 178 -8.57 14.64 0.60
CA VAL A 178 -8.84 13.77 -0.55
C VAL A 178 -8.72 14.59 -1.83
N LEU A 179 -7.86 14.16 -2.74
CA LEU A 179 -7.67 14.74 -4.07
C LEU A 179 -7.90 13.64 -5.10
N ILE A 180 -8.87 13.85 -5.99
CA ILE A 180 -9.18 12.91 -7.07
C ILE A 180 -9.29 13.68 -8.38
N ASP A 181 -8.48 13.30 -9.36
CA ASP A 181 -8.52 13.90 -10.69
C ASP A 181 -8.45 12.84 -11.80
N ASN A 182 -9.10 13.13 -12.92
CA ASN A 182 -9.12 12.31 -14.14
C ASN A 182 -9.41 10.81 -13.91
N SER A 183 -10.24 10.47 -12.92
CA SER A 183 -10.38 9.09 -12.45
C SER A 183 -11.81 8.56 -12.58
N GLN A 184 -11.93 7.25 -12.78
CA GLN A 184 -13.21 6.59 -12.92
C GLN A 184 -13.29 5.42 -11.93
N GLY A 185 -14.44 5.24 -11.31
CA GLY A 185 -14.67 3.97 -10.64
C GLY A 185 -16.07 3.68 -10.14
N SER A 186 -16.27 2.42 -9.81
CA SER A 186 -17.48 1.86 -9.19
C SER A 186 -17.16 1.39 -7.77
N GLY A 187 -18.20 1.11 -6.98
CA GLY A 187 -18.05 0.70 -5.57
C GLY A 187 -18.25 1.84 -4.57
N VAL A 188 -17.73 1.65 -3.35
CA VAL A 188 -18.14 2.43 -2.17
C VAL A 188 -16.94 3.15 -1.58
N TRP A 189 -16.99 4.47 -1.60
CA TRP A 189 -15.99 5.32 -0.95
C TRP A 189 -16.42 5.58 0.50
N ARG A 190 -15.64 5.11 1.47
CA ARG A 190 -15.97 5.21 2.91
C ARG A 190 -15.03 6.16 3.63
N MET A 191 -15.61 7.17 4.22
CA MET A 191 -14.89 8.07 5.12
C MET A 191 -15.00 7.57 6.55
N VAL A 192 -13.87 7.22 7.16
CA VAL A 192 -13.84 6.83 8.57
C VAL A 192 -13.95 8.11 9.41
N ASP A 193 -14.91 8.13 10.35
CA ASP A 193 -15.06 9.14 11.43
C ASP A 193 -15.24 10.61 11.07
N CYS A 194 -15.87 10.98 9.94
CA CYS A 194 -16.04 12.40 9.57
C CYS A 194 -14.71 13.18 9.53
N ARG A 195 -13.57 12.50 9.33
CA ARG A 195 -12.22 13.08 9.38
C ARG A 195 -11.80 13.81 8.10
N MET A 196 -12.67 13.85 7.08
CA MET A 196 -12.41 14.60 5.85
C MET A 196 -12.51 16.09 6.12
N LYS A 197 -11.39 16.80 5.98
CA LYS A 197 -11.38 18.25 6.08
C LYS A 197 -11.57 18.91 4.72
N THR A 198 -11.01 18.31 3.68
CA THR A 198 -10.99 18.85 2.32
C THR A 198 -11.14 17.73 1.31
N SER A 199 -11.99 17.97 0.30
CA SER A 199 -12.17 17.09 -0.85
C SER A 199 -12.18 17.89 -2.13
N HIS A 200 -11.32 17.51 -3.07
CA HIS A 200 -11.32 18.06 -4.42
C HIS A 200 -11.45 16.90 -5.40
N ILE A 201 -12.60 16.82 -6.08
CA ILE A 201 -12.90 15.79 -7.07
C ILE A 201 -13.16 16.51 -8.39
N GLN A 202 -12.32 16.27 -9.38
CA GLN A 202 -12.37 16.94 -10.69
C GLN A 202 -12.25 15.90 -11.80
N ASN A 203 -12.91 16.14 -12.94
CA ASN A 203 -12.84 15.29 -14.12
C ASN A 203 -13.04 13.78 -13.84
N SER A 204 -13.85 13.45 -12.84
CA SER A 204 -13.96 12.10 -12.30
C SER A 204 -15.40 11.68 -12.09
N SER A 205 -15.65 10.38 -12.15
CA SER A 205 -16.98 9.78 -11.98
C SER A 205 -16.94 8.61 -11.00
N PHE A 206 -17.78 8.63 -9.97
CA PHE A 206 -17.90 7.56 -8.98
C PHE A 206 -19.36 7.23 -8.69
N GLU A 207 -19.66 5.94 -8.51
CA GLU A 207 -21.02 5.47 -8.25
C GLU A 207 -21.56 5.93 -6.89
N GLN A 208 -20.79 5.73 -5.81
CA GLN A 208 -21.27 6.03 -4.46
C GLN A 208 -20.17 6.52 -3.53
N ILE A 209 -20.42 7.66 -2.88
CA ILE A 209 -19.61 8.18 -1.77
C ILE A 209 -20.46 8.16 -0.51
N VAL A 210 -19.99 7.47 0.53
CA VAL A 210 -20.67 7.38 1.82
C VAL A 210 -19.77 7.87 2.95
N ASN A 211 -20.40 8.50 3.93
CA ASN A 211 -19.81 8.81 5.22
C ASN A 211 -20.64 8.07 6.26
N ASP A 212 -20.18 6.89 6.67
CA ASP A 212 -20.96 5.96 7.50
C ASP A 212 -20.50 5.92 8.95
N SER A 213 -19.48 6.71 9.33
CA SER A 213 -18.93 6.77 10.69
C SER A 213 -18.60 5.39 11.29
N SER A 214 -18.42 4.37 10.43
CA SER A 214 -17.99 3.06 10.90
C SER A 214 -16.49 3.13 11.15
N GLU A 215 -16.09 3.38 12.40
CA GLU A 215 -14.83 2.84 12.89
C GLU A 215 -14.87 1.35 12.54
N CYS A 216 -13.85 0.86 11.83
CA CYS A 216 -13.68 -0.58 11.65
C CYS A 216 -13.64 -1.16 13.07
N GLU A 217 -14.70 -1.86 13.48
CA GLU A 217 -14.71 -2.58 14.74
C GLU A 217 -13.46 -3.48 14.75
N ALA A 218 -12.65 -3.30 15.81
CA ALA A 218 -11.36 -3.94 15.99
C ALA A 218 -11.46 -5.45 16.15
#